data_AF-A0A852DM26-F1
#
_entry.id   AF-A0A852DM26-F1
#
_cell.length_a   1.000
_cell.length_b   1.000
_cell.length_c   1.000
_cell.angle_alpha   90.00
_cell.angle_beta   90.00
_cell.angle_gamma   90.00
#
_symmetry.space_group_name_H-M   'P 1'
#
loop_
_entity.id
_entity.type
_entity.pdbx_description
1 polymer ?
#
loop_
_entity_poly.entity_id
_entity_poly.type
_entity_poly.pdbx_seq_one_letter_code
_entity_poly.pdbx_strand_id
1 'polypeptide(L)'
;RKVTLLVMGLDNAGKTSVIADIERALAGEVLPGAQPGQSRLRLDRFEVTLRDLPGAQRSRSAWRSHYSEAHGLLFVLDSADPARMEEARKVLSRVLSHPDVSGKPLLL
;
A
#
# COMPACT_ATOMS: atom_id res chain seq x y z
N ARG A 1 11.60 -0.82 -15.80
CA ARG A 1 10.38 0.04 -15.81
C ARG A 1 9.99 0.32 -14.36
N LYS A 2 9.62 1.55 -13.99
CA LYS A 2 9.29 1.88 -12.59
C LYS A 2 7.80 1.65 -12.33
N VAL A 3 7.46 1.05 -11.18
CA VAL A 3 6.09 0.77 -10.73
C VAL A 3 5.99 1.21 -9.29
N THR A 4 4.91 1.91 -8.94
CA THR A 4 4.62 2.34 -7.56
C THR A 4 3.36 1.68 -7.10
N LEU A 5 3.42 0.93 -5.99
CA LEU A 5 2.26 0.35 -5.33
C LEU A 5 2.03 1.06 -4.01
N LEU A 6 0.78 1.48 -3.75
CA LEU A 6 0.41 2.04 -2.46
C LEU A 6 -0.03 0.92 -1.54
N VAL A 7 0.63 0.80 -0.39
CA VAL A 7 0.23 -0.13 0.67
C VAL A 7 -0.63 0.63 1.67
N MET A 8 -1.92 0.30 1.71
CA MET A 8 -2.97 1.02 2.42
C MET A 8 -3.78 0.06 3.32
N GLY A 9 -4.63 0.62 4.17
CA GLY A 9 -5.38 -0.12 5.18
C GLY A 9 -5.47 0.65 6.48
N LEU A 10 -6.28 0.16 7.42
CA LEU A 10 -6.40 0.78 8.74
C LEU A 10 -5.06 0.71 9.49
N ASP A 11 -4.91 1.53 10.52
CA ASP A 11 -3.84 1.36 11.50
C ASP A 11 -3.92 -0.02 12.16
N ASN A 12 -2.76 -0.56 12.53
CA ASN A 12 -2.60 -1.93 13.01
C ASN A 12 -3.03 -3.06 12.04
N ALA A 13 -3.41 -2.78 10.79
CA ALA A 13 -3.83 -3.83 9.86
C ALA A 13 -2.71 -4.77 9.38
N GLY A 14 -1.44 -4.52 9.72
CA GLY A 14 -0.30 -5.35 9.29
C GLY A 14 0.45 -4.87 8.03
N LYS A 15 0.18 -3.66 7.52
CA LYS A 15 0.83 -3.08 6.33
C LYS A 15 2.36 -3.18 6.34
N THR A 16 3.00 -2.65 7.38
CA THR A 16 4.46 -2.65 7.50
C THR A 16 5.01 -4.07 7.66
N SER A 17 4.28 -4.97 8.33
CA SER A 17 4.64 -6.37 8.47
C SER A 17 4.64 -7.10 7.13
N VAL A 18 3.59 -6.89 6.31
CA VAL A 18 3.51 -7.45 4.95
C VAL A 18 4.67 -6.95 4.09
N ILE A 19 5.02 -5.66 4.16
CA ILE A 19 6.19 -5.12 3.43
C ILE A 19 7.48 -5.80 3.89
N ALA A 20 7.70 -5.91 5.21
CA ALA A 20 8.89 -6.54 5.76
C ALA A 20 9.00 -8.03 5.36
N ASP A 21 7.89 -8.75 5.28
CA ASP A 21 7.86 -10.14 4.84
C ASP A 21 8.15 -10.26 3.34
N ILE A 22 7.64 -9.33 2.51
CA ILE A 22 7.99 -9.26 1.09
C ILE A 22 9.49 -8.99 0.91
N GLU A 23 10.04 -8.02 1.64
CA GLU A 23 11.48 -7.71 1.61
C GLU A 23 12.32 -8.92 2.02
N ARG A 24 11.91 -9.65 3.06
CA ARG A 24 12.62 -10.87 3.50
C ARG A 24 12.54 -11.97 2.45
N ALA A 25 11.37 -12.19 1.86
CA ALA A 25 11.18 -13.19 0.81
C ALA A 25 11.98 -12.85 -0.46
N LEU A 26 12.22 -11.57 -0.72
CA LEU A 26 12.92 -11.05 -1.89
C LEU A 26 14.26 -10.39 -1.54
N ALA A 27 14.95 -10.86 -0.50
CA ALA A 27 16.10 -10.15 0.06
C ALA A 27 17.21 -9.84 -0.96
N GLY A 28 17.44 -10.72 -1.95
CA GLY A 28 18.41 -10.51 -3.03
C GLY A 28 18.02 -9.45 -4.07
N GLU A 29 16.77 -8.99 -4.04
CA GLU A 29 16.19 -8.05 -4.99
C GLU A 29 15.93 -6.66 -4.38
N VAL A 30 16.22 -6.47 -3.09
CA VAL A 30 16.05 -5.17 -2.42
C VAL A 30 17.05 -4.16 -2.98
N LEU A 31 16.54 -3.01 -3.41
CA LEU A 31 17.33 -1.94 -4.03
C LEU A 31 17.69 -0.86 -2.99
N PRO A 32 18.92 -0.32 -3.02
CA PRO A 32 19.31 0.76 -2.12
C PRO A 32 18.61 2.09 -2.46
N GLY A 33 18.72 3.06 -1.53
CA GLY A 33 18.22 4.42 -1.75
C GLY A 33 16.70 4.54 -1.64
N ALA A 34 16.06 3.73 -0.82
CA ALA A 34 14.66 3.90 -0.47
C ALA A 34 14.48 5.15 0.41
N GLN A 35 13.43 5.94 0.14
CA GLN A 35 13.05 7.07 0.98
C GLN A 35 12.25 6.59 2.20
N PRO A 36 12.12 7.39 3.28
CA PRO A 36 11.29 7.03 4.41
C PRO A 36 9.87 6.62 4.00
N GLY A 37 9.39 5.48 4.53
CA GLY A 37 8.10 4.91 4.19
C GLY A 37 8.03 4.23 2.81
N GLN A 38 9.17 3.97 2.17
CA GLN A 38 9.25 3.22 0.92
C GLN A 38 10.13 1.98 1.08
N SER A 39 9.76 0.94 0.35
CA SER A 39 10.62 -0.20 0.01
C SER A 39 10.82 -0.21 -1.50
N ARG A 40 12.03 -0.50 -1.97
CA ARG A 40 12.36 -0.59 -3.40
C ARG A 40 12.86 -1.98 -3.70
N LEU A 41 12.25 -2.62 -4.69
CA LEU A 41 12.47 -4.02 -5.04
C LEU A 41 12.68 -4.14 -6.55
N ARG A 42 13.54 -5.05 -6.97
CA ARG A 42 13.67 -5.50 -8.35
C ARG A 42 12.75 -6.72 -8.54
N LEU A 43 11.82 -6.65 -9.49
CA LEU A 43 10.96 -7.78 -9.85
C LEU A 43 11.00 -7.94 -11.36
N ASP A 44 11.69 -8.98 -11.83
CA ASP A 44 12.02 -9.17 -13.24
C ASP A 44 12.58 -7.88 -13.86
N ARG A 45 11.90 -7.31 -14.85
CA ARG A 45 12.26 -6.07 -15.56
C ARG A 45 11.72 -4.79 -14.89
N PHE A 46 11.12 -4.90 -13.71
CA PHE A 46 10.50 -3.81 -12.98
C PHE A 46 11.31 -3.40 -11.75
N GLU A 47 11.35 -2.10 -11.50
CA GLU A 47 11.72 -1.53 -10.20
C GLU A 47 10.41 -1.15 -9.52
N VAL A 48 10.04 -1.90 -8.48
CA VAL A 48 8.80 -1.71 -7.74
C VAL A 48 9.09 -0.93 -6.47
N THR A 49 8.38 0.17 -6.28
CA THR A 49 8.36 0.93 -5.04
C THR A 49 7.07 0.60 -4.30
N LEU A 50 7.18 -0.05 -3.13
CA LEU A 50 6.07 -0.18 -2.19
C LEU A 50 6.09 1.05 -1.28
N ARG A 51 5.00 1.81 -1.24
CA ARG A 51 4.86 2.99 -0.37
C ARG A 51 3.89 2.69 0.76
N ASP A 52 4.41 2.60 1.99
CA ASP A 52 3.61 2.40 3.20
C ASP A 52 2.89 3.70 3.57
N LEU A 53 1.55 3.70 3.52
CA LEU A 53 0.76 4.85 3.88
C LEU A 53 0.21 4.70 5.31
N PRO A 54 0.41 5.71 6.20
CA PRO A 54 -0.06 5.64 7.58
C PRO A 54 -1.56 5.40 7.69
N GLY A 55 -1.93 4.37 8.45
CA GLY A 55 -3.31 3.89 8.59
C GLY A 55 -4.18 4.66 9.58
N ALA A 56 -3.58 5.50 10.43
CA ALA A 56 -4.31 6.20 11.48
C ALA A 56 -5.33 7.18 10.86
N GLN A 57 -6.54 7.24 11.42
CA GLN A 57 -7.64 8.04 10.89
C GLN A 57 -7.25 9.49 10.51
N ARG A 58 -6.47 10.16 11.37
CA ARG A 58 -5.97 11.54 11.16
C ARG A 58 -5.03 11.70 9.96
N SER A 59 -4.38 10.62 9.53
CA SER A 59 -3.38 10.61 8.46
C SER A 59 -3.95 10.21 7.10
N ARG A 60 -5.15 9.60 7.05
CA ARG A 60 -5.75 9.08 5.81
C ARG A 60 -6.09 10.17 4.79
N SER A 61 -6.24 11.42 5.21
CA SER A 61 -6.46 12.56 4.31
C SER A 61 -5.28 12.77 3.35
N ALA A 62 -4.06 12.46 3.80
CA ALA A 62 -2.84 12.61 3.00
C ALA A 62 -2.70 11.56 1.90
N TRP A 63 -3.44 10.44 1.94
CA TRP A 63 -3.31 9.37 0.93
C TRP A 63 -3.55 9.87 -0.49
N ARG A 64 -4.45 10.85 -0.65
CA ARG A 64 -4.86 11.41 -1.95
C ARG A 64 -3.69 11.99 -2.73
N SER A 65 -2.66 12.53 -2.07
CA SER A 65 -1.50 13.10 -2.75
C SER A 65 -0.64 12.05 -3.47
N HIS A 66 -0.87 10.76 -3.19
CA HIS A 66 -0.12 9.65 -3.79
C HIS A 66 -0.90 8.91 -4.88
N TYR A 67 -2.20 9.17 -5.04
CA TYR A 67 -3.05 8.38 -5.92
C TYR A 67 -2.65 8.50 -7.39
N SER A 68 -2.30 9.69 -7.87
CA SER A 68 -1.91 9.92 -9.27
C SER A 68 -0.67 9.11 -9.67
N GLU A 69 0.31 9.01 -8.78
CA GLU A 69 1.59 8.28 -8.99
C GLU A 69 1.46 6.75 -8.86
N ALA A 70 0.36 6.27 -8.27
CA ALA A 70 0.13 4.84 -8.06
C ALA A 70 -0.10 4.11 -9.39
N HIS A 71 0.49 2.92 -9.52
CA HIS A 71 0.20 1.97 -10.60
C HIS A 71 -0.75 0.87 -10.15
N GLY A 72 -0.89 0.67 -8.84
CA GLY A 72 -1.78 -0.31 -8.23
C GLY A 72 -1.84 -0.12 -6.71
N LEU A 73 -2.80 -0.78 -6.08
CA LEU A 73 -3.06 -0.68 -4.65
C LEU A 73 -2.93 -2.06 -3.99
N LEU A 74 -2.29 -2.11 -2.83
CA LEU A 74 -2.31 -3.23 -1.90
C LEU A 74 -3.05 -2.76 -0.64
N PHE A 75 -4.26 -3.26 -0.38
CA PHE A 75 -5.07 -2.85 0.75
C PHE A 75 -5.12 -3.96 1.79
N VAL A 76 -4.38 -3.80 2.88
CA VAL A 76 -4.25 -4.81 3.93
C VAL A 76 -5.42 -4.73 4.91
N LEU A 77 -6.03 -5.88 5.17
CA LEU A 77 -7.13 -6.07 6.12
C LEU A 77 -6.68 -6.92 7.32
N ASP A 78 -7.05 -6.50 8.53
CA ASP A 78 -6.94 -7.36 9.72
C ASP A 78 -8.17 -8.28 9.79
N SER A 79 -8.01 -9.51 9.34
CA SER A 79 -9.08 -10.52 9.38
C SER A 79 -9.45 -10.98 10.80
N ALA A 80 -8.58 -10.75 11.78
CA ALA A 80 -8.83 -11.08 13.18
C ALA A 80 -9.61 -9.98 13.92
N ASP A 81 -9.86 -8.84 13.28
CA ASP A 81 -10.59 -7.69 13.85
C ASP A 81 -11.91 -7.41 13.12
N PRO A 82 -12.94 -8.26 13.31
CA PRO A 82 -14.24 -8.07 12.67
C PRO A 82 -14.93 -6.77 13.10
N ALA A 83 -14.61 -6.21 14.27
CA ALA A 83 -15.20 -4.98 14.78
C ALA A 83 -14.86 -3.77 13.91
N ARG A 84 -13.68 -3.78 13.26
CA ARG A 84 -13.25 -2.70 12.35
C ARG A 84 -13.47 -3.00 10.87
N MET A 85 -14.05 -4.15 10.51
CA MET A 85 -14.26 -4.52 9.10
C MET A 85 -15.16 -3.54 8.35
N GLU A 86 -16.22 -3.02 9.01
CA GLU A 86 -17.09 -2.02 8.39
C GLU A 86 -16.39 -0.66 8.20
N GLU A 87 -15.46 -0.29 9.10
CA GLU A 87 -14.60 0.88 8.91
C GLU A 87 -13.68 0.68 7.71
N ALA A 88 -13.02 -0.49 7.63
CA ALA A 88 -12.13 -0.83 6.53
C ALA A 88 -12.86 -0.79 5.18
N ARG A 89 -14.08 -1.35 5.11
CA ARG A 89 -14.95 -1.30 3.93
C ARG A 89 -15.26 0.13 3.52
N LYS A 90 -15.65 1.00 4.46
CA LYS A 90 -15.92 2.43 4.19
C LYS A 90 -14.68 3.17 3.69
N VAL A 91 -13.52 2.89 4.29
CA VAL A 91 -12.24 3.49 3.87
C VAL A 91 -11.88 3.04 2.46
N LEU A 92 -11.91 1.74 2.18
CA LEU A 92 -11.64 1.19 0.86
C LEU A 92 -12.59 1.78 -0.19
N SER A 93 -13.89 1.83 0.09
CA SER A 93 -14.88 2.41 -0.83
C SER A 93 -14.57 3.88 -1.17
N ARG A 94 -14.13 4.68 -0.20
CA ARG A 94 -13.71 6.09 -0.42
C ARG A 94 -12.43 6.20 -1.25
N VAL A 95 -11.52 5.25 -1.12
CA VAL A 95 -10.30 5.18 -1.94
C VAL A 95 -10.68 4.87 -3.38
N LEU A 96 -11.49 3.82 -3.60
CA LEU A 96 -11.88 3.35 -4.92
C LEU A 96 -12.79 4.32 -5.67
N SER A 97 -13.50 5.21 -4.98
CA SER A 97 -14.30 6.25 -5.61
C SER A 97 -13.47 7.42 -6.17
N HIS A 98 -12.16 7.48 -5.90
CA HIS A 98 -11.34 8.59 -6.35
C HIS A 98 -10.99 8.45 -7.84
N PRO A 99 -11.11 9.50 -8.68
CA PRO A 99 -10.82 9.43 -10.11
C PRO A 99 -9.41 8.91 -10.42
N ASP A 100 -8.40 9.38 -9.68
CA ASP A 100 -7.01 8.93 -9.84
C ASP A 100 -6.74 7.47 -9.45
N VAL A 101 -7.71 6.79 -8.82
CA VAL A 101 -7.64 5.36 -8.50
C VAL A 101 -8.38 4.52 -9.55
N SER A 102 -9.29 5.14 -10.31
CA SER A 102 -10.10 4.45 -11.32
C SER A 102 -9.23 3.69 -12.33
N GLY A 103 -9.59 2.43 -12.58
CA GLY A 103 -8.87 1.55 -13.51
C GLY A 103 -7.55 0.97 -12.99
N LYS A 104 -7.09 1.33 -11.79
CA LYS A 104 -5.87 0.76 -11.20
C LYS A 104 -6.18 -0.59 -10.53
N PRO A 105 -5.33 -1.61 -10.70
CA PRO A 105 -5.52 -2.90 -10.05
C PRO A 105 -5.45 -2.76 -8.52
N LEU A 106 -6.26 -3.57 -7.84
CA LEU A 106 -6.35 -3.69 -6.39
C LEU A 106 -6.04 -5.13 -5.98
N LEU A 107 -5.18 -5.29 -4.98
CA LEU A 107 -4.98 -6.51 -4.22
C LEU A 107 -5.47 -6.28 -2.78
N LEU A 108 -6.32 -7.18 -2.27
CA LEU A 108 -6.82 -7.20 -0.88
C LEU A 108 -6.05 -8.24 -0.07
#